data_AF-A0A3A8W5K6-F1
#
_entry.id   AF-A0A3A8W5K6-F1
#
_cell.length_a   1.000
_cell.length_b   1.000
_cell.length_c   1.000
_cell.angle_alpha   90.00
_cell.angle_beta   90.00
_cell.angle_gamma   90.00
#
_symmetry.space_group_name_H-M   'P 1'
#
loop_
_entity.id
_entity.type
_entity.pdbx_description
1 polymer ?
#
loop_
_entity_poly.entity_id
_entity_poly.type
_entity_poly.pdbx_seq_one_letter_code
_entity_poly.pdbx_strand_id
1 'polypeptide(L)'
;MVSDKIKGLLSMKGKRYKELAQLFGISEQAMRNKFARGSFSADELIMIADFVGCQLAFEIDNAQKVLLTKDDLRKPANSEQ
;
A
#
# COMPACT_ATOMS: atom_id res chain seq x y z
N MET A 1 -12.59 -2.14 8.24
CA MET A 1 -12.23 -2.56 6.86
C MET A 1 -10.71 -2.49 6.67
N VAL A 2 -10.14 -3.06 5.60
CA VAL A 2 -8.70 -2.90 5.26
C VAL A 2 -8.32 -1.41 5.17
N SER A 3 -9.20 -0.60 4.59
CA SER A 3 -9.07 0.86 4.53
C SER A 3 -8.86 1.50 5.90
N ASP A 4 -9.58 1.09 6.94
CA ASP A 4 -9.43 1.67 8.29
C ASP A 4 -8.09 1.31 8.93
N LYS A 5 -7.57 0.11 8.66
CA LYS A 5 -6.23 -0.29 9.11
C LYS A 5 -5.16 0.55 8.42
N ILE A 6 -5.28 0.78 7.11
CA ILE A 6 -4.38 1.67 6.35
C ILE A 6 -4.46 3.10 6.89
N LYS A 7 -5.67 3.63 7.17
CA LYS A 7 -5.83 4.96 7.79
C LYS A 7 -5.09 5.05 9.12
N GLY A 8 -5.23 4.03 9.98
CA GLY A 8 -4.51 3.94 11.23
C GLY A 8 -2.99 3.98 11.04
N LEU A 9 -2.45 3.21 10.08
CA LEU A 9 -1.03 3.23 9.76
C LEU A 9 -0.54 4.61 9.32
N LEU A 10 -1.30 5.29 8.45
CA LEU A 10 -0.96 6.65 8.01
C LEU A 10 -0.92 7.62 9.20
N SER A 11 -1.93 7.59 10.06
CA SER A 11 -1.99 8.42 11.27
C SER A 11 -0.82 8.15 12.22
N MET A 12 -0.49 6.88 12.47
CA MET A 12 0.63 6.48 13.33
C MET A 12 1.99 6.95 12.81
N LYS A 13 2.13 7.10 11.48
CA LYS A 13 3.36 7.52 10.82
C LYS A 13 3.36 8.98 10.38
N GLY A 14 2.34 9.75 10.77
CA GLY A 14 2.20 11.16 10.43
C GLY A 14 2.05 11.45 8.93
N LYS A 15 1.58 10.47 8.15
CA LYS A 15 1.40 10.58 6.70
C LYS A 15 -0.01 11.02 6.34
N ARG A 16 -0.14 11.83 5.28
CA ARG A 16 -1.45 12.35 4.81
C ARG A 16 -1.92 11.70 3.53
N TYR A 17 -3.24 11.73 3.27
CA TYR A 17 -3.81 11.24 2.01
C TYR A 17 -3.23 11.92 0.78
N LYS A 18 -2.88 13.20 0.86
CA LYS A 18 -2.23 13.93 -0.24
C LYS A 18 -0.91 13.30 -0.65
N GLU A 19 -0.09 12.87 0.31
CA GLU A 19 1.21 12.25 0.03
C GLU A 19 1.04 10.85 -0.56
N LEU A 20 0.10 10.08 -0.03
CA LEU A 20 -0.23 8.76 -0.60
C LEU A 20 -0.83 8.89 -2.01
N ALA A 21 -1.66 9.91 -2.26
CA ALA A 21 -2.21 10.19 -3.57
C ALA A 21 -1.12 10.55 -4.59
N GLN A 22 -0.12 11.34 -4.17
CA GLN A 22 1.07 11.63 -4.98
C GLN A 22 1.85 10.36 -5.33
N LEU A 23 2.06 9.46 -4.36
CA LEU A 23 2.72 8.17 -4.62
C LEU A 23 1.97 7.34 -5.68
N PHE A 24 0.64 7.38 -5.65
CA PHE A 24 -0.21 6.60 -6.55
C PHE A 24 -0.46 7.30 -7.90
N GLY A 25 0.03 8.53 -8.07
CA GLY A 25 -0.21 9.34 -9.27
C GLY A 25 -1.67 9.74 -9.47
N ILE A 26 -2.46 9.85 -8.40
CA ILE A 26 -3.88 10.22 -8.45
C ILE A 26 -4.19 11.46 -7.60
N SER A 27 -5.40 12.03 -7.78
CA SER A 27 -5.85 13.16 -6.97
C SER A 27 -6.19 12.76 -5.53
N GLU A 28 -6.14 13.70 -4.58
CA GLU A 28 -6.53 13.44 -3.19
C GLU A 28 -7.99 13.00 -3.08
N GLN A 29 -8.89 13.57 -3.90
CA GLN A 29 -10.28 13.15 -3.95
C GLN A 29 -10.42 11.70 -4.45
N ALA A 30 -9.67 11.31 -5.48
CA ALA A 30 -9.65 9.94 -5.98
C ALA A 30 -9.13 8.97 -4.90
N MET A 31 -8.13 9.39 -4.11
CA MET A 31 -7.64 8.63 -2.96
C MET A 31 -8.73 8.45 -1.90
N ARG A 32 -9.43 9.53 -1.50
CA ARG A 32 -10.55 9.45 -0.55
C ARG A 32 -11.65 8.51 -1.05
N ASN A 33 -12.01 8.59 -2.33
CA ASN A 33 -12.98 7.68 -2.95
C ASN A 33 -12.49 6.23 -2.91
N LYS A 34 -11.19 5.98 -3.12
CA LYS A 34 -10.59 4.64 -3.02
C LYS A 34 -10.66 4.09 -1.58
N PHE A 35 -10.37 4.91 -0.57
CA PHE A 35 -10.57 4.55 0.84
C PHE A 35 -12.02 4.23 1.17
N ALA A 36 -12.98 4.97 0.60
CA ALA A 36 -14.41 4.72 0.78
C ALA A 36 -14.85 3.38 0.15
N ARG A 37 -14.36 3.05 -1.04
CA ARG A 37 -14.61 1.74 -1.69
C ARG A 37 -13.86 0.59 -1.03
N GLY A 38 -12.76 0.86 -0.32
CA GLY A 38 -11.93 -0.14 0.33
C GLY A 38 -11.15 -1.05 -0.64
N SER A 39 -11.04 -0.67 -1.91
CA SER A 39 -10.40 -1.49 -2.96
C SER A 39 -8.91 -1.14 -3.08
N PHE A 40 -8.04 -2.02 -2.56
CA PHE A 40 -6.59 -1.94 -2.71
C PHE A 40 -6.05 -3.24 -3.32
N SER A 41 -5.21 -3.13 -4.35
CA SER A 41 -4.49 -4.28 -4.91
C SER A 41 -3.31 -4.69 -4.01
N ALA A 42 -2.75 -5.88 -4.24
CA ALA A 42 -1.54 -6.32 -3.53
C ALA A 42 -0.38 -5.32 -3.74
N ASP A 43 -0.14 -4.89 -4.99
CA ASP A 43 0.89 -3.90 -5.31
C ASP A 43 0.72 -2.60 -4.50
N GLU A 44 -0.53 -2.13 -4.35
CA GLU A 44 -0.81 -0.92 -3.59
C GLU A 44 -0.56 -1.12 -2.09
N LEU A 45 -0.85 -2.30 -1.55
CA LEU A 45 -0.53 -2.63 -0.15
C LEU A 45 0.98 -2.67 0.08
N ILE A 46 1.75 -3.22 -0.86
CA ILE A 46 3.22 -3.23 -0.83
C ILE A 46 3.76 -1.80 -0.83
N MET A 47 3.27 -0.96 -1.76
CA MET A 47 3.68 0.45 -1.83
C MET A 47 3.32 1.23 -0.57
N ILE A 48 2.15 0.99 0.02
CA ILE A 48 1.74 1.59 1.29
C ILE A 48 2.69 1.17 2.41
N ALA A 49 3.03 -0.11 2.52
CA ALA A 49 3.92 -0.62 3.56
C ALA A 49 5.32 0.02 3.48
N ASP A 50 5.90 0.10 2.28
CA ASP A 50 7.17 0.79 2.03
C ASP A 50 7.07 2.28 2.40
N PHE A 51 6.02 2.96 1.95
CA PHE A 51 5.79 4.39 2.20
C PHE A 51 5.67 4.76 3.68
N VAL A 52 5.04 3.89 4.48
CA VAL A 52 4.87 4.11 5.93
C VAL A 52 6.00 3.49 6.75
N GLY A 53 6.95 2.80 6.12
CA GLY A 53 8.08 2.14 6.77
C GLY A 53 7.64 1.01 7.69
N CYS A 54 6.76 0.12 7.22
CA CYS A 54 6.40 -1.13 7.88
C CYS A 54 6.56 -2.32 6.92
N GLN A 55 6.42 -3.53 7.47
CA GLN A 55 6.46 -4.76 6.69
C GLN A 55 5.05 -5.21 6.31
N LEU A 56 4.87 -5.62 5.07
CA LEU A 56 3.74 -6.45 4.66
C LEU A 56 4.22 -7.90 4.61
N ALA A 57 3.53 -8.80 5.29
CA ALA A 57 3.97 -10.19 5.39
C ALA A 57 2.79 -11.13 5.61
N PHE A 58 2.95 -12.37 5.15
CA PHE A 58 2.23 -13.51 5.72
C PHE A 58 3.03 -14.06 6.89
N GLU A 59 2.38 -14.19 8.04
CA GLU A 59 2.96 -14.78 9.24
C GLU A 59 2.50 -16.24 9.36
N ILE A 60 3.44 -17.15 9.56
CA ILE A 60 3.21 -18.59 9.65
C ILE A 60 3.66 -19.03 11.04
N ASP A 61 2.72 -19.61 11.79
CA ASP A 61 2.91 -20.16 13.14
C ASP A 61 3.62 -19.22 14.13
N ASN A 62 3.46 -17.89 13.97
CA ASN A 62 4.17 -16.84 14.73
C ASN A 62 5.70 -16.97 14.74
N ALA A 63 6.26 -17.73 13.79
CA ALA A 63 7.69 -18.07 13.76
C ALA A 63 8.35 -17.65 12.45
N GLN A 64 7.63 -17.77 11.33
CA GLN A 64 8.14 -17.48 10.00
C GLN A 64 7.35 -16.36 9.35
N LYS A 65 8.04 -15.53 8.55
CA LYS A 65 7.43 -14.45 7.79
C LYS A 65 7.84 -14.57 6.33
N VAL A 66 6.84 -14.58 5.45
CA VAL A 66 7.04 -14.37 4.02
C VAL A 66 6.76 -12.90 3.74
N LEU A 67 7.82 -12.14 3.47
CA LEU A 67 7.73 -10.70 3.24
C LEU A 67 7.26 -10.41 1.81
N LEU A 68 6.45 -9.37 1.65
CA LEU A 68 6.09 -8.80 0.36
C LEU A 68 6.74 -7.42 0.24
N THR A 69 7.65 -7.26 -0.71
CA THR A 69 8.46 -6.04 -0.91
C THR A 69 8.24 -5.46 -2.29
N LYS A 70 8.89 -4.32 -2.57
CA LYS A 70 8.81 -3.67 -3.89
C LYS A 70 9.34 -4.55 -5.04
N ASP A 71 10.14 -5.57 -4.74
CA ASP A 71 10.64 -6.52 -5.75
C ASP A 71 9.53 -7.45 -6.26
N ASP A 72 8.44 -7.60 -5.49
CA ASP A 72 7.28 -8.42 -5.84
C ASP A 72 6.21 -7.65 -6.64
N LEU A 73 6.44 -6.37 -6.94
CA LEU A 73 5.51 -5.57 -7.73
C LEU A 73 5.41 -6.13 -9.16
N ARG A 74 4.17 -6.20 -9.67
CA ARG A 74 3.94 -6.57 -11.06
C ARG A 74 4.67 -5.59 -11.97
N LYS A 75 5.66 -6.08 -12.72
CA LYS A 75 6.31 -5.29 -13.77
C LYS A 75 5.27 -5.01 -14.86
N PRO A 76 5.23 -3.79 -15.42
CA PRO A 76 4.39 -3.53 -16.58
C PRO A 76 4.80 -4.50 -17.69
N ALA A 77 3.83 -5.26 -18.21
CA ALA A 77 4.04 -6.02 -19.43
C ALA A 77 4.36 -5.02 -20.55
N ASN A 78 5.55 -5.10 -21.12
CA ASN A 78 6.15 -4.24 -22.16
C ASN A 78 6.86 -2.96 -21.68
N SER A 79 8.18 -3.08 -21.54
CA SER A 79 9.13 -2.00 -21.82
C SER A 79 10.42 -2.57 -22.43
N GLU A 80 10.28 -3.49 -23.39
CA GLU A 80 11.34 -3.90 -24.33
C GLU A 80 10.68 -4.17 -25.70
N GLN A 81 10.48 -3.11 -26.47
CA GLN A 81 10.42 -3.12 -27.94
C GLN A 81 11.09 -1.85 -28.45
#